data_AF-A0A1Y2GPM2-F1
#
_entry.id   AF-A0A1Y2GPM2-F1
#
_cell.length_a   1.000
_cell.length_b   1.000
_cell.length_c   1.000
_cell.angle_alpha   90.00
_cell.angle_beta   90.00
_cell.angle_gamma   90.00
#
_symmetry.space_group_name_H-M   'P 1'
#
loop_
_entity.id
_entity.type
_entity.pdbx_description
1 polymer ?
#
loop_
_entity_poly.entity_id
_entity_poly.type
_entity_poly.pdbx_seq_one_letter_code
_entity_poly.pdbx_strand_id
1 'polypeptide(L)'
;MAFPLLLLLLLLFLLLLIVTGLNTLTPDEPMFGFNVHGEVTAVSSLIFYDEKSKDHSTRFLLKDHTNALQMVYIFSSHKSGLPILKVGDDITILNASFKLSDRHGGFTIQASHDMNSTWLIRPKSSLARIEPTHRF
;
A
#
# COMPACT_ATOMS: atom_id res chain seq x y z
N MET A 1 -36.28 38.00 -30.20
CA MET A 1 -35.59 38.21 -28.91
C MET A 1 -35.14 36.91 -28.22
N ALA A 2 -35.36 35.72 -28.80
CA ALA A 2 -35.03 34.43 -28.15
C ALA A 2 -33.53 34.02 -28.24
N PHE A 3 -32.75 34.64 -29.13
CA PHE A 3 -31.33 34.33 -29.33
C PHE A 3 -30.43 34.52 -28.09
N PRO A 4 -30.49 35.65 -27.35
CA PRO A 4 -29.67 35.81 -26.14
C PRO A 4 -30.01 34.81 -25.02
N LEU A 5 -31.27 34.36 -24.95
CA LEU A 5 -31.70 33.37 -23.96
C LEU A 5 -31.12 31.98 -24.27
N LEU A 6 -31.11 31.57 -25.55
CA LEU A 6 -30.51 30.30 -25.97
C LEU A 6 -29.00 30.25 -25.73
N LEU A 7 -28.30 31.38 -25.99
CA LEU A 7 -26.86 31.48 -25.74
C LEU A 7 -26.53 31.36 -24.25
N LEU A 8 -27.32 32.00 -23.38
CA LEU A 8 -27.15 31.90 -21.93
C LEU A 8 -27.35 30.47 -21.43
N LEU A 9 -28.39 29.78 -21.91
CA LEU A 9 -28.67 28.38 -21.53
C LEU A 9 -27.54 27.44 -21.97
N LEU A 10 -26.98 27.65 -23.16
CA LEU A 10 -25.84 26.85 -23.64
C LEU A 10 -24.60 27.05 -22.75
N LEU A 11 -24.29 28.30 -22.38
CA LEU A 11 -23.16 28.59 -21.50
C LEU A 11 -23.33 27.98 -20.11
N LEU A 12 -24.54 28.07 -19.54
CA LEU A 12 -24.86 27.43 -18.26
C LEU A 12 -24.75 25.91 -18.33
N PHE A 13 -25.20 25.30 -19.42
CA PHE A 13 -25.09 23.86 -19.64
C PHE A 13 -23.64 23.41 -19.79
N LEU A 14 -22.82 24.14 -20.56
CA LEU A 14 -21.39 23.87 -20.70
C LEU A 14 -20.64 24.00 -19.36
N LEU A 15 -20.96 25.03 -18.58
CA LEU A 15 -20.42 25.20 -17.23
C LEU A 15 -20.82 24.03 -16.34
N LEU A 16 -22.09 23.59 -16.41
CA LEU A 16 -22.58 22.44 -15.66
C LEU A 16 -21.82 21.18 -16.04
N LEU A 17 -21.61 20.92 -17.33
CA LEU A 17 -20.83 19.78 -17.84
C LEU A 17 -19.37 19.82 -17.39
N ILE A 18 -18.75 21.00 -17.30
CA ILE A 18 -17.40 21.14 -16.77
C ILE A 18 -17.40 20.85 -15.26
N VAL A 19 -18.35 21.38 -14.48
CA VAL A 19 -18.42 21.14 -13.04
C VAL A 19 -18.74 19.68 -12.72
N THR A 20 -19.67 19.05 -13.45
CA THR A 20 -19.96 17.60 -13.30
C THR A 20 -18.83 16.73 -13.83
N GLY A 21 -18.19 17.12 -14.94
CA GLY A 21 -17.00 16.47 -15.48
C GLY A 21 -15.81 16.53 -14.53
N LEU A 22 -15.58 17.67 -13.87
CA LEU A 22 -14.53 17.83 -12.87
C LEU A 22 -14.82 17.04 -11.59
N ASN A 23 -16.08 16.97 -11.14
CA ASN A 23 -16.49 16.14 -10.00
C ASN A 23 -16.48 14.63 -10.31
N THR A 24 -16.53 14.23 -11.58
CA THR A 24 -16.34 12.83 -12.01
C THR A 24 -14.89 12.51 -12.37
N LEU A 25 -14.05 13.54 -12.52
CA LEU A 25 -12.59 13.49 -12.70
C LEU A 25 -11.83 13.86 -11.42
N THR A 26 -12.42 13.76 -10.23
CA THR A 26 -11.65 13.28 -9.08
C THR A 26 -11.52 11.79 -9.29
N PRO A 27 -10.46 11.29 -9.94
CA PRO A 27 -10.25 9.86 -9.94
C PRO A 27 -10.12 9.50 -8.45
N ASP A 28 -10.59 8.33 -8.04
CA ASP A 28 -10.01 7.69 -6.87
C ASP A 28 -8.49 7.87 -7.01
N GLU A 29 -7.88 8.67 -6.13
CA GLU A 29 -6.57 9.28 -6.34
C GLU A 29 -5.64 8.25 -7.01
N PRO A 30 -5.02 8.55 -8.17
CA PRO A 30 -4.16 7.56 -8.81
C PRO A 30 -3.08 7.19 -7.82
N MET A 31 -3.20 5.99 -7.24
CA MET A 31 -2.17 5.44 -6.38
C MET A 31 -0.99 5.15 -7.30
N PHE A 32 -0.02 6.05 -7.33
CA PHE A 32 1.28 5.75 -7.90
C PHE A 32 1.91 4.68 -7.01
N GLY A 33 1.65 3.42 -7.36
CA GLY A 33 2.25 2.27 -6.74
C GLY A 33 3.75 2.36 -6.84
N PHE A 34 4.44 2.40 -5.70
CA PHE A 34 5.89 2.23 -5.66
C PHE A 34 6.23 0.85 -5.13
N ASN A 35 7.42 0.41 -5.46
CA ASN A 35 7.95 -0.85 -4.98
C ASN A 35 8.80 -0.59 -3.75
N VAL A 36 8.62 -1.40 -2.71
CA VAL A 36 9.38 -1.32 -1.47
C VAL A 36 10.15 -2.61 -1.28
N HIS A 37 11.37 -2.51 -0.79
CA HIS A 37 12.19 -3.65 -0.42
C HIS A 37 12.90 -3.40 0.92
N GLY A 38 12.96 -4.41 1.78
CA GLY A 38 13.69 -4.33 3.04
C GLY A 38 13.60 -5.61 3.88
N GLU A 39 14.25 -5.57 5.05
CA GLU A 39 14.25 -6.64 6.05
C GLU A 39 13.14 -6.39 7.09
N VAL A 40 12.37 -7.42 7.41
CA VAL A 40 11.33 -7.37 8.43
C VAL A 40 11.97 -7.40 9.82
N THR A 41 11.84 -6.33 10.59
CA THR A 41 12.49 -6.20 11.92
C THR A 41 11.55 -6.46 13.09
N ALA A 42 10.24 -6.30 12.91
CA ALA A 42 9.22 -6.66 13.89
C ALA A 42 7.92 -7.00 13.17
N VAL A 43 7.18 -8.01 13.63
CA VAL A 43 5.88 -8.41 13.06
C VAL A 43 4.84 -8.43 14.17
N SER A 44 3.63 -7.92 13.88
CA SER A 44 2.50 -8.12 14.77
C SER A 44 2.16 -9.61 14.86
N SER A 45 2.08 -10.15 16.08
CA SER A 45 1.70 -11.55 16.32
C SER A 45 0.26 -11.87 15.90
N LEU A 46 -0.57 -10.85 15.69
CA LEU A 46 -1.99 -10.98 15.36
C LEU A 46 -2.32 -10.32 14.03
N ILE A 47 -3.13 -11.03 13.22
CA ILE A 47 -3.88 -10.47 12.09
C ILE A 47 -5.13 -9.83 12.67
N PHE A 48 -5.35 -8.55 12.36
CA PHE A 48 -6.52 -7.79 12.80
C PHE A 48 -7.62 -7.89 11.74
N TYR A 49 -8.88 -7.92 12.16
CA TYR A 49 -10.02 -7.78 11.26
C TYR A 49 -10.76 -6.49 11.63
N ASP A 50 -10.98 -5.61 10.66
CA ASP A 50 -11.75 -4.38 10.85
C ASP A 50 -13.18 -4.61 10.34
N GLU A 51 -14.15 -4.66 11.26
CA GLU A 51 -15.58 -4.83 10.94
C GLU A 51 -16.14 -3.72 10.04
N LYS A 52 -15.54 -2.50 10.09
CA LYS A 52 -16.02 -1.36 9.31
C LYS A 52 -15.61 -1.46 7.84
N SER A 53 -14.34 -1.80 7.58
CA SER A 53 -13.84 -1.96 6.21
C SER A 53 -14.06 -3.37 5.66
N LYS A 54 -14.32 -4.34 6.54
CA LYS A 54 -14.37 -5.79 6.25
C LYS A 54 -13.06 -6.36 5.75
N ASP A 55 -11.94 -5.77 6.17
CA ASP A 55 -10.60 -6.23 5.78
C ASP A 55 -9.86 -6.87 6.95
N HIS A 56 -9.06 -7.87 6.60
CA HIS A 56 -7.97 -8.32 7.43
C HIS A 56 -6.74 -7.45 7.19
N SER A 57 -5.97 -7.20 8.25
CA SER A 57 -4.68 -6.51 8.15
C SER A 57 -3.58 -7.18 8.98
N THR A 58 -2.37 -7.15 8.43
CA THR A 58 -1.14 -7.43 9.17
C THR A 58 -0.26 -6.19 9.15
N ARG A 59 0.52 -5.99 10.22
CA ARG A 59 1.43 -4.86 10.35
C ARG A 59 2.80 -5.31 10.81
N PHE A 60 3.84 -4.67 10.30
CA PHE A 60 5.22 -4.97 10.62
C PHE A 60 6.12 -3.75 10.42
N LEU A 61 7.29 -3.77 11.05
CA LEU A 61 8.35 -2.81 10.81
C LEU A 61 9.28 -3.36 9.73
N LEU A 62 9.51 -2.54 8.71
CA LEU A 62 10.44 -2.79 7.63
C LEU A 62 11.66 -1.89 7.79
N LYS A 63 12.85 -2.47 7.69
CA LYS A 63 14.11 -1.75 7.61
C LYS A 63 14.59 -1.75 6.18
N ASP A 64 14.71 -0.56 5.59
CA ASP A 64 15.22 -0.43 4.23
C ASP A 64 16.76 -0.41 4.16
N HIS A 65 17.30 -0.28 2.95
CA HIS A 65 18.74 -0.19 2.68
C HIS A 65 19.40 1.06 3.27
N THR A 66 18.64 2.11 3.59
CA THR A 66 19.13 3.33 4.26
C THR A 66 19.17 3.18 5.78
N ASN A 67 18.75 2.02 6.30
CA ASN A 67 18.50 1.73 7.72
C ASN A 67 17.32 2.51 8.32
N ALA A 68 16.47 3.14 7.50
CA ALA A 68 15.25 3.76 8.00
C ALA A 68 14.21 2.69 8.35
N LEU A 69 13.51 2.89 9.46
CA LEU A 69 12.41 2.02 9.89
C LEU A 69 11.09 2.61 9.44
N GLN A 70 10.28 1.79 8.78
CA GLN A 70 8.99 2.18 8.23
C GLN A 70 7.92 1.19 8.68
N MET A 71 6.78 1.70 9.13
CA MET A 71 5.63 0.87 9.48
C MET A 71 4.88 0.50 8.21
N VAL A 72 4.63 -0.79 8.01
CA VAL A 72 3.93 -1.33 6.86
C VAL A 72 2.61 -1.96 7.30
N TYR A 73 1.55 -1.69 6.56
CA TYR A 73 0.25 -2.34 6.68
C TYR A 73 -0.09 -3.07 5.38
N ILE A 74 -0.42 -4.34 5.47
CA ILE A 74 -0.95 -5.11 4.34
C ILE A 74 -2.40 -5.47 4.65
N PHE A 75 -3.29 -5.16 3.71
CA PHE A 75 -4.73 -5.38 3.79
C PHE A 75 -5.18 -6.46 2.80
N SER A 76 -6.22 -7.21 3.17
CA SER A 76 -6.95 -8.11 2.27
C SER A 76 -8.32 -8.43 2.86
N SER A 77 -9.34 -8.53 2.01
CA SER A 77 -10.67 -9.06 2.35
C SER A 77 -10.64 -10.52 2.83
N HIS A 78 -9.55 -11.25 2.57
CA HIS A 78 -9.37 -12.63 3.00
C HIS A 78 -8.09 -12.80 3.83
N LYS A 79 -8.20 -13.51 4.96
CA LYS A 79 -7.03 -13.80 5.81
C LYS A 79 -5.91 -14.53 5.06
N SER A 80 -6.24 -15.39 4.09
CA SER A 80 -5.28 -16.11 3.23
C SER A 80 -4.55 -15.21 2.25
N GLY A 81 -5.09 -14.02 1.97
CA GLY A 81 -4.44 -13.00 1.16
C GLY A 81 -3.42 -12.17 1.94
N LEU A 82 -3.09 -12.51 3.19
CA LEU A 82 -2.06 -11.83 3.96
C LEU A 82 -0.77 -12.65 4.03
N PRO A 83 0.42 -12.02 3.99
CA PRO A 83 1.67 -12.74 4.12
C PRO A 83 1.89 -13.26 5.55
N ILE A 84 2.51 -14.44 5.62
CA ILE A 84 3.06 -14.98 6.86
C ILE A 84 4.53 -14.57 6.91
N LEU A 85 4.87 -13.64 7.81
CA LEU A 85 6.21 -13.06 7.92
C LEU A 85 6.89 -13.49 9.21
N LYS A 86 8.22 -13.60 9.16
CA LYS A 86 9.08 -13.74 10.34
C LYS A 86 10.07 -12.59 10.40
N VAL A 87 10.53 -12.28 11.62
CA VAL A 87 11.62 -11.33 11.83
C VAL A 87 12.87 -11.85 11.14
N GLY A 88 13.51 -11.00 10.36
CA GLY A 88 14.67 -11.29 9.54
C GLY A 88 14.34 -11.67 8.09
N ASP A 89 13.08 -11.91 7.73
CA ASP A 89 12.72 -12.17 6.33
C ASP A 89 12.95 -10.91 5.48
N ASP A 90 13.46 -11.09 4.27
CA ASP A 90 13.49 -10.03 3.27
C ASP A 90 12.15 -10.03 2.52
N ILE A 91 11.54 -8.86 2.36
CA ILE A 91 10.28 -8.72 1.63
C ILE A 91 10.42 -7.64 0.55
N THR A 92 9.86 -7.94 -0.62
CA THR A 92 9.61 -6.96 -1.67
C THR A 92 8.11 -6.82 -1.87
N ILE A 93 7.60 -5.60 -1.78
CA ILE A 93 6.19 -5.27 -1.99
C ILE A 93 6.09 -4.45 -3.27
N LEU A 94 5.24 -4.88 -4.19
CA LEU A 94 4.97 -4.21 -5.44
C LEU A 94 3.66 -3.45 -5.35
N ASN A 95 3.60 -2.27 -5.97
CA ASN A 95 2.39 -1.43 -6.02
C ASN A 95 1.87 -1.06 -4.62
N ALA A 96 2.76 -0.59 -3.74
CA ALA A 96 2.41 -0.05 -2.42
C ALA A 96 2.12 1.46 -2.51
N SER A 97 1.40 1.99 -1.51
CA SER A 97 1.09 3.41 -1.35
C SER A 97 1.66 3.96 -0.04
N PHE A 98 1.93 5.27 -0.01
CA PHE A 98 2.39 5.97 1.20
C PHE A 98 1.20 6.72 1.78
N LYS A 99 0.93 6.49 3.06
CA LYS A 99 -0.08 7.25 3.79
C LYS A 99 0.56 7.91 5.00
N LEU A 100 0.39 9.23 5.11
CA LEU A 100 0.76 9.96 6.31
C LEU A 100 -0.14 9.48 7.47
N SER A 101 0.46 9.03 8.57
CA SER A 101 -0.31 8.54 9.72
C SER A 101 -0.64 9.68 10.67
N ASP A 102 -1.93 10.00 10.78
CA ASP A 102 -2.47 11.02 11.68
C ASP A 102 -2.10 10.80 13.16
N ARG A 103 -1.87 9.54 13.56
CA ARG A 103 -1.63 9.21 14.97
C ARG A 103 -0.19 9.44 15.43
N HIS A 104 0.81 9.37 14.55
CA HIS A 104 2.23 9.28 14.94
C HIS A 104 3.16 10.19 14.12
N GLY A 105 2.62 11.05 13.24
CA GLY A 105 3.41 12.01 12.46
C GLY A 105 4.41 11.39 11.47
N GLY A 106 4.38 10.07 11.29
CA GLY A 106 5.24 9.32 10.39
C GLY A 106 4.51 8.84 9.14
N PHE A 107 5.27 8.60 8.07
CA PHE A 107 4.75 7.93 6.89
C PHE A 107 4.60 6.43 7.16
N THR A 108 3.51 5.87 6.66
CA THR A 108 3.26 4.44 6.67
C THR A 108 3.18 3.95 5.24
N ILE A 109 3.67 2.74 5.01
CA ILE A 109 3.48 2.04 3.74
C ILE A 109 2.20 1.22 3.86
N GLN A 110 1.34 1.31 2.86
CA GLN A 110 0.12 0.53 2.76
C GLN A 110 0.16 -0.29 1.47
N ALA A 111 -0.31 -1.52 1.54
CA ALA A 111 -0.48 -2.38 0.39
C ALA A 111 -1.79 -3.16 0.57
N SER A 112 -2.52 -3.39 -0.51
CA SER A 112 -3.77 -4.16 -0.47
C SER A 112 -3.75 -5.21 -1.56
N HIS A 113 -3.93 -6.46 -1.15
CA HIS A 113 -4.07 -7.60 -2.06
C HIS A 113 -5.16 -7.33 -3.12
N ASP A 114 -6.27 -6.75 -2.67
CA ASP A 114 -7.45 -6.55 -3.51
C ASP A 114 -7.33 -5.29 -4.39
N MET A 115 -6.31 -4.46 -4.15
CA MET A 115 -5.94 -3.31 -5.01
C MET A 115 -4.66 -3.59 -5.81
N ASN A 116 -4.43 -4.86 -6.18
CA ASN A 116 -3.30 -5.30 -7.01
C ASN A 116 -1.91 -5.10 -6.40
N SER A 117 -1.78 -4.92 -5.08
CA SER A 117 -0.47 -5.03 -4.44
C SER A 117 -0.07 -6.50 -4.33
N THR A 118 1.18 -6.81 -4.64
CA THR A 118 1.73 -8.17 -4.52
C THR A 118 3.02 -8.14 -3.70
N TRP A 119 3.44 -9.27 -3.15
CA TRP A 119 4.68 -9.35 -2.39
C TRP A 119 5.43 -10.65 -2.65
N LEU A 120 6.75 -10.54 -2.51
CA LEU A 120 7.70 -11.65 -2.58
C LEU A 120 8.45 -11.69 -1.26
N ILE A 121 8.38 -12.83 -0.58
CA ILE A 121 9.10 -13.07 0.67
C ILE A 121 10.27 -13.97 0.36
N ARG A 122 11.47 -13.51 0.71
CA ARG A 122 12.68 -14.33 0.74
C ARG A 122 12.98 -14.63 2.20
N PRO A 123 12.69 -15.85 2.66
CA PRO A 123 13.05 -16.25 4.01
C PRO A 123 14.56 -16.12 4.17
N LYS A 124 15.01 -15.56 5.29
CA LYS A 124 16.43 -15.57 5.63
C LYS A 124 16.78 -16.98 6.06
N SER A 125 17.06 -17.84 5.08
CA SER A 125 17.55 -19.18 5.39
C SER A 125 18.85 -19.01 6.16
N SER A 126 18.92 -19.61 7.34
CA SER A 126 20.18 -19.96 7.97
C SER A 126 20.90 -20.96 7.06
N LEU A 127 21.45 -20.50 5.93
CA LEU A 127 22.63 -21.13 5.39
C LEU A 127 23.68 -20.87 6.46
N ALA A 128 23.78 -21.78 7.42
CA ALA A 128 24.97 -21.91 8.22
C ALA A 128 26.09 -21.94 7.19
N ARG A 129 26.87 -20.85 7.12
CA ARG A 129 28.09 -20.81 6.35
C ARG A 129 28.88 -22.00 6.87
N ILE A 130 28.92 -23.09 6.10
CA ILE A 130 29.82 -24.20 6.38
C ILE A 130 31.19 -23.58 6.12
N GLU A 131 31.82 -23.07 7.17
CA GLU A 131 33.25 -22.86 7.10
C GLU A 131 33.86 -24.24 6.80
N PRO A 132 34.71 -24.38 5.78
CA PRO A 132 35.41 -25.63 5.52
C PRO A 132 36.47 -25.85 6.61
N THR A 133 36.03 -26.09 7.85
CA THR A 133 36.84 -26.59 8.94
C THR A 133 36.79 -28.11 8.88
N HIS A 134 37.57 -28.69 7.96
CA HIS A 134 38.31 -29.94 8.15
C HIS A 134 39.04 -30.21 6.83
N ARG A 135 40.32 -29.84 6.78
CA ARG A 135 41.25 -30.46 5.83
C ARG A 135 41.47 -31.88 6.34
N PHE A 136 41.08 -32.89 5.56
CA PHE A 136 41.62 -34.24 5.72
C PHE A 136 43.07 -34.27 5.26
#